data_AF-B1Y682-F1
#
_entry.id   AF-B1Y682-F1
#
_cell.length_a   1.000
_cell.length_b   1.000
_cell.length_c   1.000
_cell.angle_alpha   90.00
_cell.angle_beta   90.00
_cell.angle_gamma   90.00
#
_symmetry.space_group_name_H-M   'P 1'
#
loop_
_entity.id
_entity.type
_entity.pdbx_description
1 polymer ?
#
loop_
_entity_poly.entity_id
_entity_poly.type
_entity_poly.pdbx_seq_one_letter_code
_entity_poly.pdbx_strand_id
1 'polypeptide(L)'
;MIRTLRVATGSLIATSLLLLGATPLNAQTNLPDASSYSVTQRQSISVSAVEHAHLMTEMNDFMKAVNGIQEALSTQDFATVSAIATTMGPKGGKHDAVGKAVHDKMPGEWFALAKPTHQQFMAVAREASRPDASVQSVLAPLALTTRQCVTCHATFKLTVTP
;
A
#
# COMPACT_ATOMS: atom_id res chain seq x y z
N MET A 1 -74.83 58.11 9.20
CA MET A 1 -74.78 57.91 10.67
C MET A 1 -74.60 56.43 10.92
N ILE A 2 -73.38 56.05 11.31
CA ILE A 2 -72.92 54.65 11.35
C ILE A 2 -73.33 54.02 12.68
N ARG A 3 -74.03 52.89 12.60
CA ARG A 3 -74.46 52.04 13.72
C ARG A 3 -73.28 51.22 14.25
N THR A 4 -73.02 51.32 15.55
CA THR A 4 -72.26 50.35 16.33
C THR A 4 -73.08 49.07 16.56
N LEU A 5 -72.51 47.89 16.30
CA LEU A 5 -72.96 46.62 16.87
C LEU A 5 -71.76 45.69 17.12
N ARG A 6 -71.62 45.30 18.39
CA ARG A 6 -70.73 44.26 18.91
C ARG A 6 -71.35 42.88 18.67
N VAL A 7 -70.61 41.94 18.10
CA VAL A 7 -70.73 40.46 18.17
C VAL A 7 -69.37 39.92 17.64
N ALA A 8 -68.68 38.87 18.08
CA ALA A 8 -68.85 37.80 19.05
C ALA A 8 -67.45 37.32 19.49
N THR A 9 -67.45 36.64 20.63
CA THR A 9 -66.50 35.65 21.12
C THR A 9 -65.84 34.78 20.04
N GLY A 10 -64.51 34.67 20.09
CA GLY A 10 -63.74 33.64 19.40
C GLY A 10 -62.71 33.04 20.35
N SER A 11 -62.90 31.76 20.70
CA SER A 11 -61.99 30.97 21.54
C SER A 11 -60.56 30.97 21.01
N LEU A 12 -59.61 31.26 21.88
CA LEU A 12 -58.18 31.02 21.67
C LEU A 12 -57.93 29.51 21.74
N ILE A 13 -57.79 28.86 20.58
CA ILE A 13 -57.19 27.52 20.49
C ILE A 13 -55.68 27.72 20.53
N ALA A 14 -55.06 27.42 21.67
CA ALA A 14 -53.62 27.36 21.81
C ALA A 14 -53.08 26.13 21.07
N THR A 15 -52.69 26.29 19.80
CA THR A 15 -51.95 25.29 19.06
C THR A 15 -50.55 25.16 19.66
N SER A 16 -50.38 24.17 20.54
CA SER A 16 -49.07 23.78 21.06
C SER A 16 -48.25 23.16 19.93
N LEU A 17 -47.32 23.94 19.38
CA LEU A 17 -46.37 23.52 18.38
C LEU A 17 -45.33 22.61 19.06
N LEU A 18 -45.53 21.28 18.99
CA LEU A 18 -44.50 20.33 19.39
C LEU A 18 -43.32 20.41 18.42
N LEU A 19 -42.26 21.11 18.82
CA LEU A 19 -40.96 20.98 18.18
C LEU A 19 -40.44 19.56 18.42
N LEU A 20 -40.57 18.68 17.43
CA LEU A 20 -39.76 17.47 17.35
C LEU A 20 -38.31 17.89 17.22
N GLY A 21 -37.60 17.94 18.35
CA GLY A 21 -36.15 18.02 18.37
C GLY A 21 -35.58 16.77 17.71
N ALA A 22 -35.21 16.87 16.43
CA ALA A 22 -34.38 15.87 15.79
C ALA A 22 -33.01 15.91 16.49
N THR A 23 -32.83 15.04 17.49
CA THR A 23 -31.48 14.71 17.94
C THR A 23 -30.80 14.04 16.75
N PRO A 24 -29.69 14.58 16.22
CA PRO A 24 -28.94 13.85 15.22
C PRO A 24 -28.52 12.54 15.89
N LEU A 25 -28.97 11.43 15.32
CA LEU A 25 -28.54 10.09 15.71
C LEU A 25 -27.04 10.06 15.49
N ASN A 26 -26.28 10.33 16.55
CA ASN A 26 -24.84 10.32 16.51
C ASN A 26 -24.42 8.86 16.44
N ALA A 27 -24.40 8.32 15.22
CA ALA A 27 -23.89 6.99 14.90
C ALA A 27 -22.36 7.00 15.01
N GLN A 28 -21.83 7.42 16.16
CA GLN A 28 -20.49 7.05 16.58
C GLN A 28 -20.55 5.59 16.99
N THR A 29 -20.38 4.76 15.96
CA THR A 29 -20.10 3.34 16.08
C THR A 29 -18.86 3.18 16.97
N ASN A 30 -18.91 2.22 17.90
CA ASN A 30 -17.74 1.74 18.63
C ASN A 30 -16.80 1.04 17.64
N LEU A 31 -16.12 1.82 16.78
CA LEU A 31 -15.15 1.29 15.85
C LEU A 31 -13.91 0.84 16.62
N PRO A 32 -13.25 -0.24 16.18
CA PRO A 32 -11.98 -0.67 16.76
C PRO A 32 -10.94 0.45 16.66
N ASP A 33 -10.09 0.58 17.68
CA ASP A 33 -8.94 1.47 17.63
C ASP A 33 -8.01 1.08 16.48
N ALA A 34 -7.41 2.06 15.79
CA ALA A 34 -6.51 1.82 14.66
C ALA A 34 -5.33 0.88 15.03
N SER A 35 -4.91 0.83 16.29
CA SER A 35 -3.87 -0.07 16.81
C SER A 35 -4.24 -1.56 16.78
N SER A 36 -5.54 -1.86 16.69
CA SER A 36 -6.03 -3.25 16.57
C SER A 36 -5.80 -3.85 15.17
N TYR A 37 -5.54 -3.02 14.15
CA TYR A 37 -5.28 -3.48 12.80
C TYR A 37 -3.80 -3.86 12.62
N SER A 38 -3.53 -5.03 12.02
CA SER A 38 -2.17 -5.56 11.83
C SER A 38 -1.24 -4.59 11.08
N VAL A 39 -1.78 -3.84 10.12
CA VAL A 39 -1.03 -2.81 9.37
C VAL A 39 -0.46 -1.70 10.25
N THR A 40 -1.09 -1.43 11.39
CA THR A 40 -0.66 -0.44 12.38
C THR A 40 0.45 -0.98 13.28
N GLN A 41 0.48 -2.29 13.50
CA GLN A 41 1.43 -3.00 14.38
C GLN A 41 2.81 -3.23 13.75
N ARG A 42 2.97 -2.93 12.46
CA ARG A 42 4.26 -3.01 11.74
C ARG A 42 5.31 -2.09 12.35
N GLN A 43 6.56 -2.53 12.31
CA GLN A 43 7.71 -1.74 12.71
C GLN A 43 7.83 -0.49 11.84
N SER A 44 7.78 0.68 12.48
CA SER A 44 7.91 1.97 11.82
C SER A 44 9.38 2.29 11.55
N ILE A 45 9.70 2.68 10.32
CA ILE A 45 11.01 3.21 9.94
C ILE A 45 10.83 4.66 9.53
N SER A 46 11.43 5.57 10.29
CA SER A 46 11.35 7.02 10.07
C SER A 46 12.26 7.47 8.95
N VAL A 47 11.69 7.95 7.84
CA VAL A 47 12.41 8.42 6.65
C VAL A 47 12.03 9.86 6.31
N SER A 48 12.91 10.58 5.62
CA SER A 48 12.56 11.87 5.02
C SER A 48 11.61 11.68 3.83
N ALA A 49 10.97 12.76 3.38
CA ALA A 49 10.12 12.70 2.18
C ALA A 49 10.90 12.26 0.93
N VAL A 50 12.15 12.68 0.79
CA VAL A 50 13.03 12.33 -0.34
C VAL A 50 13.44 10.84 -0.27
N GLU A 51 13.82 10.36 0.91
CA GLU A 51 14.16 8.95 1.15
C GLU A 51 12.96 8.04 0.87
N HIS A 52 11.77 8.43 1.32
CA HIS A 52 10.53 7.70 1.06
C HIS A 52 10.22 7.62 -0.43
N ALA A 53 10.27 8.74 -1.15
CA ALA A 53 10.01 8.77 -2.59
C ALA A 53 11.01 7.90 -3.37
N HIS A 54 12.29 7.92 -2.98
CA HIS A 54 13.32 7.07 -3.57
C HIS A 54 13.00 5.57 -3.37
N LEU A 55 12.72 5.16 -2.13
CA LEU A 55 12.34 3.77 -1.81
C LEU A 55 11.08 3.32 -2.54
N MET A 56 10.02 4.14 -2.54
CA MET A 56 8.77 3.79 -3.21
C MET A 56 8.91 3.70 -4.72
N THR A 57 9.84 4.45 -5.32
CA THR A 57 10.16 4.34 -6.75
C THR A 57 10.75 2.97 -7.05
N GLU A 58 11.75 2.54 -6.28
CA GLU A 58 12.36 1.21 -6.46
C GLU A 58 11.36 0.07 -6.21
N MET A 59 10.54 0.18 -5.14
CA MET A 59 9.50 -0.82 -4.86
C MET A 59 8.44 -0.92 -5.96
N ASN A 60 8.06 0.21 -6.55
CA ASN A 60 7.14 0.24 -7.69
C ASN A 60 7.77 -0.43 -8.92
N ASP A 61 9.07 -0.26 -9.14
CA ASP A 61 9.77 -0.93 -10.24
C ASP A 61 9.86 -2.45 -10.05
N PHE A 62 10.02 -2.95 -8.81
CA PHE A 62 9.85 -4.39 -8.53
C PHE A 62 8.45 -4.89 -8.87
N MET A 63 7.41 -4.12 -8.54
CA MET A 63 6.02 -4.50 -8.85
C MET A 63 5.76 -4.54 -10.35
N LYS A 64 6.27 -3.55 -11.11
CA LYS A 64 6.22 -3.57 -12.58
C LYS A 64 6.95 -4.78 -13.15
N ALA A 65 8.13 -5.10 -12.63
CA ALA A 65 8.91 -6.25 -13.08
C ALA A 65 8.15 -7.57 -12.82
N VAL A 66 7.57 -7.75 -11.63
CA VAL A 66 6.73 -8.92 -11.30
C VAL A 66 5.53 -9.04 -12.24
N ASN A 67 4.86 -7.92 -12.54
CA ASN A 67 3.75 -7.93 -13.50
C ASN A 67 4.20 -8.29 -14.92
N GLY A 68 5.25 -7.65 -15.44
CA GLY A 68 5.78 -7.94 -16.78
C GLY A 68 6.33 -9.36 -16.93
N ILE A 69 6.94 -9.92 -15.87
CA ILE A 69 7.35 -11.34 -15.86
C ILE A 69 6.13 -12.27 -15.96
N GLN A 70 5.04 -11.98 -15.23
CA GLN A 70 3.82 -12.79 -15.31
C GLN A 70 3.17 -12.71 -16.69
N GLU A 71 3.15 -11.51 -17.29
CA GLU A 71 2.66 -11.32 -18.66
C GLU A 71 3.48 -12.14 -19.66
N ALA A 72 4.80 -12.02 -19.64
CA ALA A 72 5.70 -12.79 -20.51
C ALA A 72 5.59 -14.31 -20.26
N LEU A 73 5.40 -14.74 -19.01
CA LEU A 73 5.15 -16.14 -18.68
C LEU A 73 3.86 -16.68 -19.28
N SER A 74 2.81 -15.85 -19.40
CA SER A 74 1.52 -16.26 -19.99
C SER A 74 1.63 -16.66 -21.46
N THR A 75 2.66 -16.17 -22.16
CA THR A 75 2.97 -16.48 -23.56
C THR A 75 4.27 -17.28 -23.72
N GLN A 76 4.86 -17.75 -22.62
CA GLN A 76 6.13 -18.48 -22.58
C GLN A 76 7.32 -17.72 -23.21
N ASP A 77 7.29 -16.39 -23.18
CA ASP A 77 8.40 -15.54 -23.64
C ASP A 77 9.51 -15.46 -22.58
N PHE A 78 10.31 -16.52 -22.49
CA PHE A 78 11.39 -16.62 -21.51
C PHE A 78 12.53 -15.63 -21.76
N ALA A 79 12.70 -15.16 -23.00
CA ALA A 79 13.69 -14.14 -23.32
C ALA A 79 13.32 -12.81 -22.65
N THR A 80 12.06 -12.40 -22.77
CA THR A 80 11.54 -11.19 -22.09
C THR A 80 11.55 -11.35 -20.58
N VAL A 81 11.18 -12.52 -20.05
CA VAL A 81 11.31 -12.81 -18.61
C VAL A 81 12.74 -12.58 -18.13
N SER A 82 13.73 -13.15 -18.83
CA SER A 82 15.14 -13.02 -18.45
C SER A 82 15.60 -11.57 -18.48
N ALA A 83 15.24 -10.83 -19.53
CA ALA A 83 15.58 -9.42 -19.67
C ALA A 83 15.02 -8.59 -18.52
N ILE A 84 13.71 -8.69 -18.24
CA ILE A 84 13.06 -7.95 -17.15
C ILE A 84 13.71 -8.29 -15.81
N ALA A 85 13.85 -9.57 -15.50
CA ALA A 85 14.37 -10.03 -14.22
C ALA A 85 15.83 -9.58 -13.99
N THR A 86 16.65 -9.56 -15.04
CA THR A 86 18.05 -9.09 -14.96
C THR A 86 18.14 -7.63 -14.51
N THR A 87 17.21 -6.76 -14.95
CA THR A 87 17.24 -5.33 -14.56
C THR A 87 17.05 -5.10 -13.07
N MET A 88 16.42 -6.05 -12.37
CA MET A 88 16.12 -5.99 -10.93
C MET A 88 17.22 -6.63 -10.07
N GLY A 89 18.27 -7.17 -10.68
CA GLY A 89 19.41 -7.74 -9.96
C GLY A 89 20.16 -6.73 -9.09
N PRO A 90 21.11 -7.21 -8.25
CA PRO A 90 21.88 -6.34 -7.37
C PRO A 90 22.64 -5.24 -8.13
N LYS A 91 22.58 -3.99 -7.66
CA LYS A 91 23.27 -2.85 -8.28
C LYS A 91 24.76 -2.73 -7.89
N GLY A 92 25.35 -3.77 -7.30
CA GLY A 92 26.79 -3.83 -6.97
C GLY A 92 27.26 -2.79 -5.96
N GLY A 93 26.39 -2.37 -5.03
CA GLY A 93 26.72 -1.37 -4.01
C GLY A 93 26.81 0.07 -4.52
N LYS A 94 26.44 0.32 -5.79
CA LYS A 94 26.33 1.67 -6.33
C LYS A 94 25.00 2.26 -5.88
N HIS A 95 25.05 3.07 -4.84
CA HIS A 95 23.93 3.89 -4.41
C HIS A 95 24.21 5.35 -4.78
N ASP A 96 23.19 6.07 -5.24
CA ASP A 96 23.25 7.52 -5.22
C ASP A 96 23.25 8.04 -3.77
N ALA A 97 23.35 9.36 -3.58
CA ALA A 97 23.41 9.94 -2.25
C ALA A 97 22.18 9.60 -1.39
N VAL A 98 20.99 9.55 -2.00
CA VAL A 98 19.74 9.26 -1.30
C VAL A 98 19.66 7.78 -0.94
N GLY A 99 19.99 6.90 -1.89
CA GLY A 99 20.05 5.46 -1.67
C GLY A 99 21.06 5.06 -0.60
N LYS A 100 22.20 5.77 -0.51
CA LYS A 100 23.16 5.56 0.58
C LYS A 100 22.60 5.99 1.93
N ALA A 101 21.96 7.16 2.01
CA ALA A 101 21.33 7.64 3.24
C ALA A 101 20.22 6.67 3.72
N VAL A 102 19.40 6.18 2.79
CA VAL A 102 18.41 5.12 3.03
C VAL A 102 19.10 3.87 3.57
N HIS A 103 20.11 3.35 2.88
CA HIS A 103 20.81 2.13 3.29
C HIS A 103 21.37 2.25 4.71
N ASP A 104 22.02 3.36 5.05
CA ASP A 104 22.64 3.54 6.36
C ASP A 104 21.61 3.63 7.51
N LYS A 105 20.34 3.93 7.20
CA LYS A 105 19.24 4.08 8.16
C LYS A 105 18.43 2.80 8.39
N MET A 106 18.44 1.86 7.45
CA MET A 106 17.59 0.66 7.55
C MET A 106 18.09 -0.33 8.63
N PRO A 107 17.18 -1.02 9.34
CA PRO A 107 17.56 -2.03 10.32
C PRO A 107 18.17 -3.26 9.64
N GLY A 108 19.00 -4.03 10.35
CA GLY A 108 19.62 -5.24 9.80
C GLY A 108 18.61 -6.24 9.22
N GLU A 109 17.45 -6.40 9.87
CA GLU A 109 16.36 -7.27 9.43
C GLU A 109 15.74 -6.85 8.09
N TRP A 110 15.77 -5.56 7.75
CA TRP A 110 15.35 -5.09 6.43
C TRP A 110 16.21 -5.72 5.33
N PHE A 111 17.53 -5.76 5.54
CA PHE A 111 18.46 -6.31 4.56
C PHE A 111 18.38 -7.81 4.44
N ALA A 112 17.89 -8.51 5.47
CA ALA A 112 17.59 -9.93 5.40
C ALA A 112 16.46 -10.24 4.40
N LEU A 113 15.62 -9.25 4.06
CA LEU A 113 14.57 -9.37 3.04
C LEU A 113 14.97 -8.71 1.71
N ALA A 114 15.54 -7.49 1.77
CA ALA A 114 15.86 -6.71 0.57
C ALA A 114 16.95 -7.38 -0.30
N LYS A 115 18.02 -7.91 0.30
CA LYS A 115 19.11 -8.56 -0.47
C LYS A 115 18.61 -9.81 -1.20
N PRO A 116 17.87 -10.74 -0.56
CA PRO A 116 17.27 -11.87 -1.25
C PRO A 116 16.34 -11.47 -2.39
N THR A 117 15.57 -10.38 -2.30
CA THR A 117 14.69 -9.94 -3.39
C THR A 117 15.47 -9.75 -4.70
N HIS A 118 16.56 -8.97 -4.68
CA HIS A 118 17.40 -8.77 -5.86
C HIS A 118 18.05 -10.08 -6.35
N GLN A 119 18.48 -10.94 -5.43
CA GLN A 119 19.09 -12.23 -5.78
C GLN A 119 18.09 -13.20 -6.43
N GLN A 120 16.82 -13.16 -6.00
CA GLN A 120 15.77 -14.02 -6.55
C GLN A 120 15.31 -13.55 -7.93
N PHE A 121 15.31 -12.24 -8.20
CA PHE A 121 15.16 -11.76 -9.59
C PHE A 121 16.27 -12.32 -10.49
N MET A 122 17.52 -12.37 -10.03
CA MET A 122 18.58 -13.03 -10.80
C MET A 122 18.37 -14.54 -10.95
N ALA A 123 17.70 -15.21 -9.99
CA ALA A 123 17.33 -16.62 -10.13
C ALA A 123 16.26 -16.81 -11.21
N VAL A 124 15.24 -15.94 -11.25
CA VAL A 124 14.24 -15.91 -12.34
C VAL A 124 14.94 -15.74 -13.69
N ALA A 125 15.87 -14.80 -13.80
CA ALA A 125 16.61 -14.56 -15.04
C ALA A 125 17.41 -15.79 -15.49
N ARG A 126 18.10 -16.45 -14.55
CA ARG A 126 18.87 -17.67 -14.83
C ARG A 126 17.96 -18.80 -15.31
N GLU A 127 16.86 -19.08 -14.62
CA GLU A 127 15.93 -20.15 -15.00
C GLU A 127 15.31 -19.91 -16.38
N ALA A 128 14.93 -18.66 -16.68
CA ALA A 128 14.35 -18.30 -17.97
C ALA A 128 15.37 -18.37 -19.12
N SER A 129 16.67 -18.31 -18.83
CA SER A 129 17.73 -18.36 -19.86
C SER A 129 18.17 -19.79 -20.19
N ARG A 130 17.62 -20.81 -19.51
CA ARG A 130 18.00 -22.21 -19.74
C ARG A 130 17.38 -22.74 -21.04
N PRO A 131 18.06 -23.64 -21.77
CA PRO A 131 17.48 -24.30 -22.95
C PRO A 131 16.21 -25.11 -22.65
N ASP A 132 16.09 -25.62 -21.42
CA ASP A 132 14.96 -26.41 -20.91
C ASP A 132 14.00 -25.60 -20.02
N ALA A 133 14.00 -24.26 -20.15
CA ALA A 133 13.14 -23.40 -19.36
C ALA A 133 11.66 -23.79 -19.50
N SER A 134 10.95 -23.76 -18.36
CA SER A 134 9.52 -24.02 -18.29
C SER A 134 8.85 -22.94 -17.43
N VAL A 135 7.54 -22.77 -17.60
CA VAL A 135 6.77 -21.86 -16.73
C VAL A 135 6.98 -22.24 -15.25
N GLN A 136 6.98 -23.55 -14.93
CA GLN A 136 7.17 -24.02 -13.57
C GLN A 136 8.56 -23.70 -13.01
N SER A 137 9.63 -23.89 -13.79
CA SER A 137 11.00 -23.62 -13.33
C SER A 137 11.23 -22.14 -13.05
N VAL A 138 10.60 -21.26 -13.83
CA VAL A 138 10.68 -19.79 -13.65
C VAL A 138 9.74 -19.29 -12.55
N LEU A 139 8.53 -19.86 -12.44
CA LEU A 139 7.54 -19.45 -11.44
C LEU A 139 8.02 -19.74 -10.02
N ALA A 140 8.81 -20.81 -9.82
CA ALA A 140 9.35 -21.15 -8.51
C ALA A 140 10.17 -20.02 -7.87
N PRO A 141 11.26 -19.50 -8.46
CA PRO A 141 11.99 -18.36 -7.91
C PRO A 141 11.15 -17.07 -7.88
N LEU A 142 10.23 -16.85 -8.84
CA LEU A 142 9.33 -15.70 -8.82
C LEU A 142 8.45 -15.71 -7.57
N ALA A 143 7.90 -16.86 -7.18
CA ALA A 143 7.13 -17.00 -5.94
C ALA A 143 7.98 -16.71 -4.69
N LEU A 144 9.27 -17.10 -4.68
CA LEU A 144 10.18 -16.73 -3.59
C LEU A 144 10.42 -15.21 -3.55
N THR A 145 10.54 -14.55 -4.71
CA THR A 145 10.65 -13.08 -4.81
C THR A 145 9.40 -12.41 -4.22
N THR A 146 8.20 -12.79 -4.65
CA THR A 146 6.95 -12.18 -4.17
C THR A 146 6.73 -12.41 -2.68
N ARG A 147 7.16 -13.56 -2.14
CA ARG A 147 7.13 -13.80 -0.69
C ARG A 147 7.97 -12.79 0.10
N GLN A 148 9.08 -12.29 -0.44
CA GLN A 148 9.85 -11.24 0.21
C GLN A 148 9.08 -9.92 0.28
N CYS A 149 8.35 -9.57 -0.78
CA CYS A 149 7.46 -8.41 -0.78
C CYS A 149 6.40 -8.54 0.33
N VAL A 150 5.70 -9.68 0.38
CA VAL A 150 4.67 -9.95 1.40
C VAL A 150 5.25 -9.86 2.82
N THR A 151 6.41 -10.49 3.06
CA THR A 151 7.05 -10.51 4.38
C THR A 151 7.51 -9.11 4.80
N CYS A 152 8.14 -8.36 3.89
CA CYS A 152 8.60 -7.01 4.16
C CYS A 152 7.41 -6.08 4.46
N HIS A 153 6.35 -6.13 3.65
CA HIS A 153 5.16 -5.30 3.85
C HIS A 153 4.33 -5.67 5.07
N ALA A 154 4.44 -6.91 5.56
CA ALA A 154 3.82 -7.35 6.82
C ALA A 154 4.66 -6.97 8.05
N THR A 155 5.96 -6.71 7.89
CA THR A 155 6.88 -6.42 8.99
C THR A 155 7.12 -4.93 9.16
N PHE A 156 7.37 -4.22 8.07
CA PHE A 156 7.82 -2.84 8.08
C PHE A 156 6.77 -1.90 7.49
N LYS A 157 6.75 -0.67 8.01
CA LYS A 157 6.10 0.48 7.40
C LYS A 157 7.07 1.66 7.40
N LEU A 158 7.08 2.41 6.31
CA LEU A 158 7.80 3.68 6.28
C LEU A 158 6.90 4.78 6.83
N THR A 159 7.45 5.61 7.70
CA THR A 159 6.77 6.79 8.22
C THR A 159 7.59 8.01 7.84
N VAL A 160 6.99 8.91 7.07
CA VAL A 160 7.63 10.18 6.72
C VAL A 160 7.61 11.08 7.95
N THR A 161 8.78 11.48 8.43
CA THR A 161 8.90 12.51 9.47
C THR A 161 8.99 13.89 8.82
N PRO A 162 8.27 14.91 9.34
CA PRO A 162 8.36 16.30 8.87
C PRO A 162 9.79 16.86 8.90
#